data_AF-A0A8B8G9B3-F1
#
_entry.id   AF-A0A8B8G9B3-F1
#
_cell.length_a   1.000
_cell.length_b   1.000
_cell.length_c   1.000
_cell.angle_alpha   90.00
_cell.angle_beta   90.00
_cell.angle_gamma   90.00
#
_symmetry.space_group_name_H-M   'P 1'
#
loop_
_entity.id
_entity.type
_entity.pdbx_description
1 polymer ?
#
loop_
_entity_poly.entity_id
_entity_poly.type
_entity_poly.pdbx_seq_one_letter_code
_entity_poly.pdbx_strand_id
1 'polypeptide(L)'
;MKIVDTAVENRRTVRDSESNVQNILITTTLQQYITHYLLVRQTHRLRPVIMKSTIVVVCSMLVGLASCQQYQPTTPIPIVRYENDGVNFDGSYKWAYETGNGIQAQESGYVQPAQDPSQSALNVEGGYSYTAPDGTPINVKYVAGPQGFVPVGDHLPTPPPLPPAIAKLLQFLATQPSTPEPAYNKRK
;
A
#
# COMPACT_ATOMS: atom_id res chain seq x y z
N MET A 1 20.17 16.15 107.18
CA MET A 1 21.17 15.26 106.56
C MET A 1 20.48 14.25 105.64
N LYS A 2 20.03 14.65 104.43
CA LYS A 2 19.46 13.74 103.41
C LYS A 2 19.78 14.18 101.96
N ILE A 3 20.59 15.24 101.80
CA ILE A 3 20.77 15.91 100.50
C ILE A 3 21.94 15.31 99.71
N VAL A 4 22.94 14.72 100.38
CA VAL A 4 24.16 14.24 99.72
C VAL A 4 23.95 12.86 99.04
N ASP A 5 23.20 11.94 99.66
CA ASP A 5 23.00 10.60 99.12
C ASP A 5 22.10 10.60 97.87
N THR A 6 21.12 11.50 97.82
CA THR A 6 20.26 11.68 96.64
C THR A 6 21.04 12.19 95.43
N ALA A 7 22.09 12.99 95.63
CA ALA A 7 22.89 13.55 94.54
C ALA A 7 23.84 12.52 93.91
N VAL A 8 24.33 11.54 94.69
CA VAL A 8 25.24 10.49 94.20
C VAL A 8 24.49 9.45 93.38
N GLU A 9 23.31 9.02 93.85
CA GLU A 9 22.48 8.04 93.14
C GLU A 9 21.96 8.60 91.81
N ASN A 10 21.53 9.87 91.80
CA ASN A 10 21.11 10.55 90.57
C ASN A 10 22.26 10.68 89.55
N ARG A 11 23.52 10.77 90.02
CA ARG A 11 24.68 10.87 89.12
C ARG A 11 25.06 9.53 88.48
N ARG A 12 24.75 8.40 89.13
CA ARG A 12 24.97 7.04 88.57
C ARG A 12 23.94 6.71 87.50
N THR A 13 22.66 6.94 87.80
CA THR A 13 21.56 6.70 86.85
C THR A 13 21.70 7.56 85.58
N VAL A 14 22.16 8.80 85.70
CA VAL A 14 22.44 9.68 84.55
C VAL A 14 23.58 9.12 83.69
N ARG A 15 24.69 8.69 84.29
CA ARG A 15 25.83 8.13 83.53
C ARG A 15 25.47 6.83 82.80
N ASP A 16 24.70 5.96 83.44
CA ASP A 16 24.22 4.71 82.82
C ASP A 16 23.28 5.01 81.65
N SER A 17 22.41 6.02 81.79
CA SER A 17 21.54 6.48 80.70
C SER A 17 22.34 7.06 79.52
N GLU A 18 23.40 7.82 79.78
CA GLU A 18 24.27 8.39 78.75
C GLU A 18 25.03 7.29 78.00
N SER A 19 25.56 6.28 78.70
CA SER A 19 26.25 5.16 78.05
C SER A 19 25.34 4.31 77.15
N ASN A 20 24.08 4.13 77.56
CA ASN A 20 23.08 3.40 76.76
C ASN A 20 22.71 4.20 75.51
N VAL A 21 22.55 5.53 75.64
CA VAL A 21 22.33 6.43 74.51
C VAL A 21 23.50 6.41 73.52
N GLN A 22 24.76 6.43 73.99
CA GLN A 22 25.94 6.38 73.12
C GLN A 22 26.04 5.06 72.33
N ASN A 23 25.74 3.92 72.94
CA ASN A 23 25.74 2.62 72.24
C ASN A 23 24.61 2.53 71.19
N ILE A 24 23.45 3.12 71.46
CA ILE A 24 22.34 3.22 70.49
C ILE A 24 22.74 4.13 69.31
N LEU A 25 23.42 5.25 69.58
CA LEU A 25 23.90 6.15 68.52
C LEU A 25 24.96 5.48 67.63
N ILE A 26 25.89 4.72 68.22
CA ILE A 26 26.91 3.99 67.47
C ILE A 26 26.30 2.86 66.62
N THR A 27 25.35 2.10 67.17
CA THR A 27 24.71 1.01 66.42
C THR A 27 23.81 1.53 65.30
N THR A 28 23.10 2.64 65.52
CA THR A 28 22.27 3.25 64.46
C THR A 28 23.12 3.88 63.36
N THR A 29 24.23 4.54 63.69
CA THR A 29 25.14 5.10 62.68
C THR A 29 25.85 4.01 61.87
N LEU A 30 26.30 2.92 62.50
CA LEU A 30 26.86 1.77 61.79
C LEU A 30 25.82 1.09 60.89
N GLN A 31 24.58 0.92 61.37
CA GLN A 31 23.51 0.35 60.57
C GLN A 31 23.19 1.25 59.36
N GLN A 32 23.10 2.57 59.56
CA GLN A 32 22.90 3.53 58.48
C GLN A 32 24.04 3.51 57.45
N TYR A 33 25.30 3.40 57.89
CA TYR A 33 26.46 3.32 57.00
C TYR A 33 26.46 2.03 56.16
N ILE A 34 26.19 0.88 56.78
CA ILE A 34 26.09 -0.40 56.07
C ILE A 34 24.94 -0.37 55.07
N THR A 35 23.77 0.15 55.46
CA THR A 35 22.62 0.32 54.55
C THR A 35 22.98 1.22 53.36
N HIS A 36 23.65 2.35 53.58
CA HIS A 36 24.12 3.22 52.50
C HIS A 36 25.14 2.54 51.59
N TYR A 37 26.11 1.80 52.14
CA TYR A 37 27.11 1.09 51.36
C TYR A 37 26.49 -0.02 50.49
N LEU A 38 25.53 -0.78 51.03
CA LEU A 38 24.82 -1.83 50.29
C LEU A 38 23.91 -1.23 49.19
N LEU A 39 23.23 -0.11 49.46
CA LEU A 39 22.46 0.62 48.44
C LEU A 39 23.34 1.13 47.29
N VAL A 40 24.45 1.78 47.60
CA VAL A 40 25.39 2.28 46.57
C VAL A 40 25.94 1.12 45.74
N ARG A 41 26.30 -0.01 46.37
CA ARG A 41 26.81 -1.19 45.68
C ARG A 41 25.75 -1.88 44.80
N GLN A 42 24.47 -1.86 45.18
CA GLN A 42 23.36 -2.32 44.33
C GLN A 42 23.18 -1.45 43.08
N THR A 43 23.26 -0.12 43.21
CA THR A 43 23.10 0.79 42.06
C THR A 43 24.21 0.64 41.01
N HIS A 44 25.42 0.21 41.40
CA HIS A 44 26.54 0.05 40.46
C HIS A 44 26.41 -1.17 39.53
N ARG A 45 25.63 -2.20 39.91
CA ARG A 45 25.41 -3.39 39.08
C ARG A 45 24.20 -3.29 38.14
N LEU A 46 23.32 -2.29 38.31
CA LEU A 46 22.08 -2.14 37.55
C LEU A 46 22.14 -1.05 36.45
N ARG A 47 23.10 -0.12 36.53
CA ARG A 47 23.31 0.97 35.55
C ARG A 47 23.42 0.53 34.08
N PRO A 48 24.17 -0.52 33.71
CA PRO A 48 24.30 -0.90 32.29
C PRO A 48 23.08 -1.66 31.75
N VAL A 49 22.25 -2.25 32.61
CA VAL A 49 21.04 -3.00 32.22
C VAL A 49 19.88 -2.04 31.98
N ILE A 50 19.69 -1.07 32.89
CA ILE A 50 18.60 -0.10 32.83
C ILE A 50 18.75 0.82 31.61
N MET A 51 19.98 1.24 31.26
CA MET A 51 20.26 2.14 30.13
C MET A 51 20.06 1.47 28.76
N LYS A 52 20.39 0.18 28.61
CA LYS A 52 20.18 -0.57 27.36
C LYS A 52 18.70 -0.87 27.14
N SER A 53 17.97 -1.18 28.21
CA SER A 53 16.52 -1.46 28.14
C SER A 53 15.70 -0.22 27.80
N THR A 54 16.07 0.97 28.29
CA THR A 54 15.37 2.23 27.94
C THR A 54 15.59 2.61 26.47
N ILE A 55 16.79 2.47 25.92
CA ILE A 55 17.05 2.78 24.50
C ILE A 55 16.24 1.87 23.56
N VAL A 56 16.16 0.57 23.85
CA VAL A 56 15.38 -0.39 23.04
C VAL A 56 13.87 -0.11 23.12
N VAL A 57 13.36 0.29 24.29
CA VAL A 57 11.94 0.63 24.47
C VAL A 57 11.57 1.96 23.80
N VAL A 58 12.44 2.96 23.84
CA VAL A 58 12.20 4.25 23.17
C VAL A 58 12.27 4.12 21.65
N CYS A 59 13.22 3.34 21.11
CA CYS A 59 13.29 3.08 19.67
C CYS A 59 12.08 2.29 19.15
N SER A 60 11.57 1.31 19.91
CA SER A 60 10.39 0.55 19.50
C SER A 60 9.09 1.36 19.58
N MET A 61 8.96 2.29 20.53
CA MET A 61 7.85 3.25 20.57
C MET A 61 7.89 4.29 19.43
N LEU A 62 9.08 4.73 19.00
CA LEU A 62 9.21 5.65 17.86
C LEU A 62 8.90 4.97 16.51
N VAL A 63 9.24 3.69 16.36
CA VAL A 63 8.94 2.93 15.13
C VAL A 63 7.45 2.59 15.01
N GLY A 64 6.75 2.34 16.13
CA GLY A 64 5.31 2.06 16.12
C GLY A 64 4.40 3.23 15.72
N LEU A 65 4.87 4.48 15.86
CA LEU A 65 4.12 5.68 15.43
C LEU A 65 4.31 6.02 13.95
N ALA A 66 5.33 5.45 13.28
CA ALA A 66 5.59 5.70 11.86
C ALA A 66 4.80 4.76 10.92
N SER A 67 4.13 3.73 11.45
CA SER A 67 3.34 2.77 10.67
C SER A 67 1.84 3.01 10.72
N CYS A 68 1.36 4.16 11.19
CA CYS A 68 0.02 4.58 10.81
C CYS A 68 0.04 4.96 9.33
N GLN A 69 -0.23 3.98 8.45
CA GLN A 69 -0.63 4.29 7.09
C GLN A 69 -1.73 5.33 7.21
N GLN A 70 -1.48 6.51 6.66
CA GLN A 70 -2.45 7.58 6.57
C GLN A 70 -3.66 6.99 5.83
N TYR A 71 -4.72 6.67 6.56
CA TYR A 71 -6.02 6.36 5.99
C TYR A 71 -6.51 7.66 5.38
N GLN A 72 -6.20 7.89 4.10
CA GLN A 72 -6.80 8.96 3.33
C GLN A 72 -8.24 8.52 3.10
N PRO A 73 -9.26 9.16 3.69
CA PRO A 73 -10.62 8.91 3.29
C PRO A 73 -10.73 9.27 1.81
N THR A 74 -10.79 8.27 0.94
CA THR A 74 -11.05 8.49 -0.48
C THR A 74 -12.49 8.97 -0.57
N THR A 75 -12.67 10.26 -0.84
CA THR A 75 -13.98 10.79 -1.23
C THR A 75 -14.47 9.96 -2.43
N PRO A 76 -15.68 9.39 -2.40
CA PRO A 76 -16.20 8.63 -3.52
C PRO A 76 -16.14 9.47 -4.79
N ILE A 77 -15.57 8.92 -5.86
CA ILE A 77 -15.52 9.59 -7.16
C ILE A 77 -16.94 9.51 -7.77
N PRO A 78 -17.61 10.64 -8.06
CA PRO A 78 -18.96 10.62 -8.60
C PRO A 78 -18.97 10.15 -10.05
N ILE A 79 -20.11 9.61 -10.50
CA ILE A 79 -20.40 9.42 -11.92
C ILE A 79 -21.02 10.73 -12.42
N VAL A 80 -20.41 11.38 -13.41
CA VAL A 80 -20.88 12.65 -13.98
C VAL A 80 -21.78 12.45 -15.19
N ARG A 81 -21.63 11.33 -15.91
CA ARG A 81 -22.51 10.92 -17.00
C ARG A 81 -22.73 9.42 -16.98
N TYR A 82 -23.95 9.00 -17.25
CA TYR A 82 -24.33 7.60 -17.40
C TYR A 82 -25.42 7.48 -18.46
N GLU A 83 -25.20 6.61 -19.44
CA GLU A 83 -26.14 6.24 -20.49
C GLU A 83 -26.19 4.72 -20.59
N ASN A 84 -27.40 4.16 -20.67
CA ASN A 84 -27.62 2.74 -20.84
C ASN A 84 -28.96 2.54 -21.55
N ASP A 85 -28.90 2.13 -22.81
CA ASP A 85 -30.08 1.93 -23.65
C ASP A 85 -30.75 0.57 -23.38
N GLY A 86 -30.15 -0.28 -22.55
CA GLY A 86 -30.57 -1.65 -22.34
C GLY A 86 -30.31 -2.53 -23.57
N VAL A 87 -30.98 -3.68 -23.61
CA VAL A 87 -30.91 -4.60 -24.75
C VAL A 87 -32.14 -4.39 -25.63
N ASN A 88 -31.91 -4.06 -26.90
CA ASN A 88 -32.92 -3.90 -27.93
C ASN A 88 -33.49 -5.27 -28.36
N PHE A 89 -34.63 -5.26 -29.06
CA PHE A 89 -35.28 -6.49 -29.53
C PHE A 89 -34.41 -7.31 -30.52
N ASP A 90 -33.53 -6.64 -31.25
CA ASP A 90 -32.55 -7.25 -32.16
C ASP A 90 -31.31 -7.80 -31.43
N GLY A 91 -31.24 -7.68 -30.11
CA GLY A 91 -30.10 -8.09 -29.29
C GLY A 91 -28.96 -7.09 -29.26
N SER A 92 -29.10 -5.92 -29.92
CA SER A 92 -28.13 -4.84 -29.80
C SER A 92 -28.23 -4.13 -28.45
N TYR A 93 -27.14 -3.54 -27.98
CA TYR A 93 -27.12 -2.76 -26.75
C TYR A 93 -26.09 -1.64 -26.85
N LYS A 94 -26.22 -0.63 -25.98
CA LYS A 94 -25.25 0.45 -25.85
C LYS A 94 -25.24 0.98 -24.43
N TRP A 95 -24.03 1.25 -23.92
CA TRP A 95 -23.83 1.94 -22.65
C TRP A 95 -22.63 2.87 -22.71
N ALA A 96 -22.63 3.89 -21.86
CA ALA A 96 -21.51 4.79 -21.65
C ALA A 96 -21.52 5.37 -20.24
N TYR A 97 -20.35 5.60 -19.65
CA TYR A 97 -20.25 6.34 -18.40
C TYR A 97 -18.99 7.21 -18.35
N GLU A 98 -19.07 8.24 -17.49
CA GLU A 98 -17.97 9.14 -17.17
C GLU A 98 -17.93 9.39 -15.67
N THR A 99 -16.74 9.41 -15.12
CA THR A 99 -16.47 9.63 -13.69
C THR A 99 -15.88 11.03 -13.47
N GLY A 100 -16.02 11.56 -12.26
CA GLY A 100 -15.54 12.90 -11.91
C GLY A 100 -14.01 13.07 -11.94
N ASN A 101 -13.25 11.97 -11.99
CA ASN A 101 -11.80 11.99 -12.18
C ASN A 101 -11.37 11.74 -13.64
N GLY A 102 -12.30 11.82 -14.61
CA GLY A 102 -11.99 11.75 -16.03
C GLY A 102 -11.83 10.34 -16.60
N ILE A 103 -12.22 9.28 -15.85
CA ILE A 103 -12.35 7.94 -16.43
C ILE A 103 -13.64 7.88 -17.23
N GLN A 104 -13.54 7.48 -18.48
CA GLN A 104 -14.66 7.32 -19.41
C GLN A 104 -14.63 5.93 -20.02
N ALA A 105 -15.79 5.32 -20.22
CA ALA A 105 -15.92 4.09 -20.99
C ALA A 105 -17.23 4.07 -21.76
N GLN A 106 -17.21 3.45 -22.94
CA GLN A 106 -18.39 3.23 -23.76
C GLN A 106 -18.26 1.90 -24.51
N GLU A 107 -19.41 1.29 -24.80
CA GLU A 107 -19.48 0.06 -25.56
C GLU A 107 -20.84 -0.05 -26.24
N SER A 108 -20.84 -0.61 -27.44
CA SER A 108 -22.03 -1.05 -28.14
C SER A 108 -21.79 -2.43 -28.74
N GLY A 109 -22.82 -3.28 -28.66
CA GLY A 109 -22.79 -4.61 -29.25
C GLY A 109 -23.99 -4.85 -30.14
N TYR A 110 -23.81 -5.69 -31.15
CA TYR A 110 -24.87 -6.13 -32.05
C TYR A 110 -24.62 -7.59 -32.50
N VAL A 111 -25.69 -8.34 -32.73
CA VAL A 111 -25.59 -9.71 -33.24
C VAL A 111 -25.52 -9.65 -34.76
N GLN A 112 -24.42 -10.15 -35.34
CA GLN A 112 -24.27 -10.32 -36.77
C GLN A 112 -25.07 -11.56 -37.21
N PRO A 113 -26.13 -11.41 -38.02
CA PRO A 113 -26.89 -12.55 -38.51
C PRO A 113 -26.06 -13.36 -39.51
N ALA A 114 -26.12 -14.69 -39.37
CA ALA A 114 -25.50 -15.63 -40.31
C ALA A 114 -26.57 -16.48 -41.00
N GLN A 115 -26.22 -17.10 -42.13
CA GLN A 115 -27.13 -18.01 -42.86
C GLN A 115 -27.49 -19.25 -42.02
N ASP A 116 -26.55 -19.71 -41.20
CA ASP A 116 -26.76 -20.75 -40.20
C ASP A 116 -26.86 -20.09 -38.82
N PRO A 117 -27.94 -20.29 -38.05
CA PRO A 117 -28.09 -19.75 -36.70
C PRO A 117 -26.92 -20.09 -35.77
N SER A 118 -26.26 -21.25 -35.97
CA SER A 118 -25.10 -21.67 -35.19
C SER A 118 -23.83 -20.87 -35.46
N GLN A 119 -23.81 -20.09 -36.55
CA GLN A 119 -22.71 -19.19 -36.93
C GLN A 119 -23.00 -17.71 -36.61
N SER A 120 -24.12 -17.42 -35.95
CA SER A 120 -24.41 -16.06 -35.50
C SER A 120 -23.36 -15.64 -34.48
N ALA A 121 -22.81 -14.44 -34.64
CA ALA A 121 -21.75 -13.94 -33.78
C ALA A 121 -22.14 -12.61 -33.15
N LEU A 122 -21.77 -12.42 -31.88
CA LEU A 122 -21.85 -11.12 -31.23
C LEU A 122 -20.61 -10.31 -31.60
N ASN A 123 -20.83 -9.16 -32.22
CA ASN A 123 -19.80 -8.15 -32.42
C ASN A 123 -19.99 -7.05 -31.37
N VAL A 124 -18.89 -6.66 -30.73
CA VAL A 124 -18.84 -5.61 -29.71
C VAL A 124 -17.75 -4.64 -30.09
N GLU A 125 -18.05 -3.36 -30.04
CA GLU A 125 -17.08 -2.28 -30.20
C GLU A 125 -17.17 -1.35 -29.00
N GLY A 126 -16.02 -0.90 -28.52
CA GLY A 126 -15.99 -0.07 -27.34
C GLY A 126 -14.65 0.62 -27.15
N GLY A 127 -14.57 1.37 -26.06
CA GLY A 127 -13.34 1.99 -25.65
C GLY A 127 -13.43 2.57 -24.25
N TYR A 128 -12.27 2.74 -23.65
CA TYR A 128 -12.13 3.38 -22.36
C TYR A 128 -10.91 4.29 -22.34
N SER A 129 -10.99 5.35 -21.56
CA SER A 129 -9.90 6.28 -21.33
C SER A 129 -9.79 6.60 -19.85
N TYR A 130 -8.54 6.72 -19.38
CA TYR A 130 -8.22 7.11 -18.02
C TYR A 130 -6.87 7.82 -18.00
N THR A 131 -6.61 8.58 -16.94
CA THR A 131 -5.29 9.19 -16.71
C THR A 131 -4.47 8.24 -15.85
N ALA A 132 -3.29 7.82 -16.33
CA ALA A 132 -2.37 6.99 -15.55
C ALA A 132 -1.74 7.79 -14.40
N PRO A 133 -1.15 7.12 -13.37
CA PRO A 133 -0.59 7.81 -12.20
C PRO A 133 0.55 8.79 -12.52
N ASP A 134 1.16 8.69 -13.69
CA ASP A 134 2.19 9.58 -14.23
C ASP A 134 1.61 10.81 -14.94
N GLY A 135 0.29 10.92 -15.05
CA GLY A 135 -0.41 11.98 -15.78
C GLY A 135 -0.61 11.69 -17.27
N THR A 136 -0.15 10.55 -17.77
CA THR A 136 -0.29 10.18 -19.19
C THR A 136 -1.75 9.80 -19.48
N PRO A 137 -2.42 10.43 -20.45
CA PRO A 137 -3.75 10.00 -20.87
C PRO A 137 -3.64 8.66 -21.62
N ILE A 138 -4.34 7.65 -21.11
CA ILE A 138 -4.45 6.33 -21.73
C ILE A 138 -5.79 6.25 -22.43
N ASN A 139 -5.76 5.80 -23.68
CA ASN A 139 -6.95 5.54 -24.48
C ASN A 139 -6.82 4.15 -25.11
N VAL A 140 -7.86 3.33 -24.95
CA VAL A 140 -7.99 2.02 -25.57
C VAL A 140 -9.29 1.99 -26.33
N LYS A 141 -9.21 1.63 -27.61
CA LYS A 141 -10.36 1.22 -28.42
C LYS A 141 -10.28 -0.27 -28.64
N TYR A 142 -11.40 -0.95 -28.71
CA TYR A 142 -11.40 -2.38 -28.96
C TYR A 142 -12.57 -2.82 -29.83
N VAL A 143 -12.34 -3.91 -30.55
CA VAL A 143 -13.37 -4.68 -31.23
C VAL A 143 -13.29 -6.11 -30.72
N ALA A 144 -14.40 -6.66 -30.26
CA ALA A 144 -14.54 -8.05 -29.88
C ALA A 144 -15.55 -8.73 -30.80
N GLY A 145 -15.19 -9.92 -31.30
CA GLY A 145 -16.06 -10.68 -32.19
C GLY A 145 -15.54 -12.11 -32.36
N PRO A 146 -15.82 -12.78 -33.50
CA PRO A 146 -15.33 -14.13 -33.76
C PRO A 146 -13.82 -14.31 -33.65
N GLN A 147 -13.05 -13.25 -33.92
CA GLN A 147 -11.59 -13.25 -33.84
C GLN A 147 -11.04 -12.92 -32.44
N GLY A 148 -11.92 -12.86 -31.44
CA GLY A 148 -11.57 -12.50 -30.07
C GLY A 148 -11.52 -10.98 -29.86
N PHE A 149 -10.81 -10.56 -28.80
CA PHE A 149 -10.67 -9.17 -28.38
C PHE A 149 -9.43 -8.55 -29.03
N VAL A 150 -9.64 -7.49 -29.81
CA VAL A 150 -8.58 -6.77 -30.52
C VAL A 150 -8.52 -5.34 -30.01
N PRO A 151 -7.62 -5.04 -29.04
CA PRO A 151 -7.43 -3.69 -28.53
C PRO A 151 -6.43 -2.88 -29.38
N VAL A 152 -6.67 -1.59 -29.46
CA VAL A 152 -5.84 -0.60 -30.14
C VAL A 152 -5.62 0.58 -29.18
N GLY A 153 -4.36 0.92 -28.94
CA GLY A 153 -3.97 2.04 -28.08
C GLY A 153 -2.45 2.26 -28.17
N ASP A 154 -2.02 3.50 -28.00
CA ASP A 154 -0.62 3.91 -28.22
C ASP A 154 0.38 3.27 -27.24
N HIS A 155 -0.13 2.83 -26.09
CA HIS A 155 0.64 2.17 -25.03
C HIS A 155 0.70 0.64 -25.20
N LEU A 156 0.01 0.08 -26.20
CA LEU A 156 0.02 -1.36 -26.44
C LEU A 156 1.27 -1.77 -27.22
N PRO A 157 1.80 -2.98 -26.99
CA PRO A 157 2.92 -3.50 -27.77
C PRO A 157 2.55 -3.57 -29.25
N THR A 158 3.24 -2.80 -30.09
CA THR A 158 3.11 -2.93 -31.53
C THR A 158 3.98 -4.08 -32.02
N PRO A 159 3.53 -4.87 -33.02
CA PRO A 159 4.38 -5.85 -33.67
C PRO A 159 5.63 -5.17 -34.24
N PRO A 160 6.76 -5.89 -34.32
CA PRO A 160 8.00 -5.32 -34.85
C PRO A 160 7.80 -4.81 -36.28
N PRO A 161 8.53 -3.76 -36.68
CA PRO A 161 8.40 -3.19 -38.02
C PRO A 161 8.70 -4.23 -39.09
N LEU A 162 8.01 -4.12 -40.22
CA LEU A 162 8.18 -5.03 -41.36
C LEU A 162 9.65 -5.06 -41.82
N PRO A 163 10.26 -6.24 -42.01
CA PRO A 163 11.63 -6.35 -42.51
C PRO A 163 11.81 -5.60 -43.86
N PRO A 164 12.95 -4.89 -44.06
CA PRO A 164 13.16 -4.04 -45.24
C PRO A 164 13.15 -4.83 -46.56
N ALA A 165 13.50 -6.12 -46.54
CA ALA A 165 13.41 -6.98 -47.73
C ALA A 165 11.96 -7.17 -48.21
N ILE A 166 11.02 -7.36 -47.28
CA ILE A 166 9.60 -7.54 -47.61
C ILE A 166 9.00 -6.20 -48.08
N ALA A 167 9.37 -5.09 -47.44
CA ALA A 167 8.96 -3.76 -47.89
C ALA A 167 9.41 -3.47 -49.33
N LYS A 168 10.66 -3.80 -49.68
CA LYS A 168 11.18 -3.69 -51.06
C LYS A 168 10.44 -4.61 -52.03
N LEU A 169 10.15 -5.85 -51.62
CA LEU A 169 9.38 -6.78 -52.45
C LEU A 169 7.97 -6.23 -52.74
N LEU A 170 7.27 -5.69 -51.74
CA LEU A 170 5.95 -5.09 -51.91
C LEU A 170 5.97 -3.88 -52.84
N GLN A 171 6.99 -3.01 -52.72
CA GLN A 171 7.17 -1.89 -53.66
C GLN A 171 7.40 -2.40 -55.09
N PHE A 172 8.23 -3.42 -55.27
CA PHE A 172 8.49 -4.01 -56.57
C PHE A 172 7.24 -4.64 -57.19
N LEU A 173 6.45 -5.39 -56.41
CA LEU A 173 5.17 -5.97 -56.84
C LEU A 173 4.16 -4.88 -57.21
N ALA A 174 4.12 -3.76 -56.48
CA ALA A 174 3.23 -2.63 -56.79
C ALA A 174 3.59 -1.95 -58.12
N THR A 175 4.84 -2.02 -58.57
CA THR A 175 5.27 -1.55 -59.90
C THR A 175 5.05 -2.56 -61.03
N GLN A 176 4.64 -3.80 -60.73
CA GLN A 176 4.34 -4.77 -61.79
C GLN A 176 2.96 -4.47 -62.42
N PRO A 177 2.84 -4.62 -63.74
CA PRO A 177 1.55 -4.51 -64.41
C PRO A 177 0.62 -5.64 -63.92
N SER A 178 -0.65 -5.31 -63.68
CA SER A 178 -1.68 -6.32 -63.42
C SER A 178 -1.80 -7.26 -64.61
N THR A 179 -1.56 -8.54 -64.41
CA THR A 179 -1.75 -9.55 -65.47
C THR A 179 -3.22 -9.58 -65.87
N PRO A 180 -3.58 -9.42 -67.16
CA PRO A 180 -4.95 -9.58 -67.61
C PRO A 180 -5.43 -10.99 -67.23
N GLU A 181 -6.60 -11.08 -66.59
CA GLU A 181 -7.23 -12.36 -66.27
C GLU A 181 -7.44 -13.15 -67.57
N PRO A 182 -6.98 -14.42 -67.65
CA PRO A 182 -7.16 -15.21 -68.86
C PRO A 182 -8.65 -15.39 -69.13
N ALA A 183 -9.10 -14.95 -70.31
CA ALA A 183 -10.50 -15.09 -70.72
C ALA A 183 -10.90 -16.58 -70.70
N TYR A 184 -11.69 -16.96 -69.68
CA TYR A 184 -12.20 -18.31 -69.53
C TYR A 184 -13.29 -18.57 -70.57
N ASN A 185 -12.90 -19.18 -71.69
CA ASN A 185 -13.85 -19.64 -72.70
C ASN A 185 -14.55 -20.90 -72.19
N LYS A 186 -15.76 -20.73 -71.63
CA LYS A 186 -16.70 -21.83 -71.36
C LYS A 186 -16.96 -22.58 -72.67
N ARG A 187 -16.37 -23.77 -72.82
CA ARG A 187 -16.73 -24.68 -73.91
C ARG A 187 -18.19 -25.11 -73.69
N LYS A 188 -19.03 -24.83 -74.69
CA LYS A 188 -20.44 -25.24 -74.75
C LYS A 188 -20.57 -26.74 -74.89
#